data_AF-A0A660LWA2-F1
#
_entry.id   AF-A0A660LWA2-F1
#
_cell.length_a   1.000
_cell.length_b   1.000
_cell.length_c   1.000
_cell.angle_alpha   90.00
_cell.angle_beta   90.00
_cell.angle_gamma   90.00
#
_symmetry.space_group_name_H-M   'P 1'
#
loop_
_entity.id
_entity.type
_entity.pdbx_description
1 polymer ?
#
loop_
_entity_poly.entity_id
_entity_poly.type
_entity_poly.pdbx_seq_one_letter_code
_entity_poly.pdbx_strand_id
1 'polypeptide(L)'
;IGGIAQLASLEIDGSTVADISPLAGLTNLTKLNLSNQNVSMSITAVSAPSPLIGKSGAVVPISDNSQVANDSGAPGNIKLVSPVYDGNSHNVNAVWSIPVTIGAASTNFSGNLNITYKLSKSDLTALNNEIARAKSSPSYIQNDAAVKSALAVAEAVAGKPSPSPNEIKTAVEGLKQALDNAYKKEADAQAKAQAAVDKAKNSKLPADIQAAENLLSKVQDAAKKNELQNVLNGIKQEITNVRTSLVQLVADAKQFQYLISMQAVYRPKLASF
;
A
#
# COMPACT_ATOMS: atom_id res chain seq x y z
N ILE A 1 12.54 -28.36 -44.78
CA ILE A 1 13.45 -29.53 -44.89
C ILE A 1 12.84 -30.86 -44.42
N GLY A 2 11.85 -30.87 -43.52
CA GLY A 2 11.24 -32.11 -42.99
C GLY A 2 10.63 -33.09 -43.99
N GLY A 3 10.46 -32.72 -45.26
CA GLY A 3 9.99 -33.61 -46.33
C GLY A 3 11.09 -34.37 -47.08
N ILE A 4 12.38 -34.13 -46.81
CA ILE A 4 13.51 -34.75 -47.53
C ILE A 4 13.94 -36.02 -46.80
N ALA A 5 13.10 -37.05 -46.84
CA ALA A 5 13.29 -38.28 -46.06
C ALA A 5 14.62 -39.01 -46.32
N GLN A 6 15.30 -38.76 -47.44
CA GLN A 6 16.58 -39.40 -47.80
C GLN A 6 17.83 -38.67 -47.29
N LEU A 7 17.68 -37.56 -46.54
CA LEU A 7 18.84 -36.80 -46.07
C LEU A 7 19.66 -37.61 -45.03
N ALA A 8 20.94 -37.86 -45.34
CA ALA A 8 21.87 -38.61 -44.48
C ALA A 8 22.77 -37.73 -43.60
N SER A 9 23.01 -36.48 -44.01
CA SER A 9 23.86 -35.53 -43.28
C SER A 9 23.24 -34.14 -43.27
N LEU A 10 23.19 -33.50 -42.10
CA LEU A 10 22.72 -32.12 -41.92
C LEU A 10 23.64 -31.38 -40.94
N GLU A 11 24.31 -30.33 -41.40
CA GLU A 11 25.15 -29.48 -40.56
C GLU A 11 24.64 -28.04 -40.70
N ILE A 12 24.06 -27.53 -39.62
CA ILE A 12 23.50 -26.18 -39.55
C ILE A 12 23.94 -25.49 -38.25
N ASP A 13 25.12 -25.82 -37.74
CA ASP A 13 25.73 -25.14 -36.61
C ASP A 13 26.10 -23.69 -36.95
N GLY A 14 26.28 -22.85 -35.92
CA GLY A 14 26.64 -21.44 -36.13
C GLY A 14 25.56 -20.59 -36.79
N SER A 15 24.31 -21.06 -36.80
CA SER A 15 23.16 -20.44 -37.48
C SER A 15 22.20 -19.78 -36.48
N THR A 16 20.94 -19.57 -36.85
CA THR A 16 19.90 -18.92 -36.02
C THR A 16 18.67 -19.79 -35.78
N VAL A 17 18.86 -21.12 -35.79
CA VAL A 17 17.76 -22.09 -35.68
C VAL A 17 17.20 -22.08 -34.26
N ALA A 18 15.93 -21.70 -34.14
CA ALA A 18 15.18 -21.73 -32.88
C ALA A 18 14.23 -22.93 -32.78
N ASP A 19 13.73 -23.43 -33.92
CA ASP A 19 12.78 -24.54 -33.97
C ASP A 19 13.34 -25.71 -34.80
N ILE A 20 13.53 -26.85 -34.14
CA ILE A 20 14.01 -28.09 -34.77
C ILE A 20 12.90 -29.14 -34.93
N SER A 21 11.64 -28.82 -34.61
CA SER A 21 10.49 -29.71 -34.85
C SER A 21 10.35 -30.16 -36.31
N PRO A 22 10.69 -29.36 -37.35
CA PRO A 22 10.65 -29.82 -38.73
C PRO A 22 11.67 -30.92 -39.05
N LEU A 23 12.66 -31.16 -38.19
CA LEU A 23 13.65 -32.22 -38.38
C LEU A 23 13.16 -33.60 -37.95
N ALA A 24 12.03 -33.70 -37.24
CA ALA A 24 11.57 -34.94 -36.62
C ALA A 24 11.38 -36.10 -37.61
N GLY A 25 11.05 -35.82 -38.87
CA GLY A 25 10.86 -36.82 -39.92
C GLY A 25 12.13 -37.27 -40.65
N LEU A 26 13.30 -36.69 -40.35
CA LEU A 26 14.57 -36.99 -41.03
C LEU A 26 15.26 -38.24 -40.42
N THR A 27 14.57 -39.38 -40.44
CA THR A 27 15.00 -40.60 -39.73
C THR A 27 16.24 -41.28 -40.33
N ASN A 28 16.66 -40.91 -41.54
CA ASN A 28 17.84 -41.46 -42.20
C ASN A 28 19.16 -40.71 -41.89
N LEU A 29 19.12 -39.69 -41.01
CA LEU A 29 20.32 -38.95 -40.62
C LEU A 29 21.32 -39.83 -39.86
N THR A 30 22.57 -39.83 -40.33
CA THR A 30 23.74 -40.43 -39.66
C THR A 30 24.74 -39.37 -39.20
N LYS A 31 24.65 -38.14 -39.70
CA LYS A 31 25.44 -36.98 -39.26
C LYS A 31 24.53 -35.78 -39.03
N LEU A 32 24.64 -35.16 -37.85
CA LEU A 32 23.84 -34.00 -37.46
C LEU A 32 24.67 -33.03 -36.61
N ASN A 33 24.69 -31.75 -36.97
CA ASN A 33 25.23 -30.69 -36.13
C ASN A 33 24.22 -29.53 -35.98
N LEU A 34 23.81 -29.28 -34.74
CA LEU A 34 22.84 -28.24 -34.35
C LEU A 34 23.40 -27.30 -33.27
N SER A 35 24.72 -27.33 -33.06
CA SER A 35 25.37 -26.56 -32.00
C SER A 35 25.54 -25.09 -32.37
N ASN A 36 25.90 -24.27 -31.38
CA ASN A 36 26.33 -22.88 -31.57
C ASN A 36 25.31 -22.00 -32.32
N GLN A 37 24.02 -22.19 -32.06
CA GLN A 37 22.99 -21.31 -32.61
C GLN A 37 23.03 -19.93 -31.93
N ASN A 38 22.63 -18.90 -32.65
CA ASN A 38 22.55 -17.54 -32.16
C ASN A 38 21.16 -16.98 -32.48
N VAL A 39 20.22 -17.16 -31.57
CA VAL A 39 18.81 -16.77 -31.74
C VAL A 39 18.61 -15.41 -31.10
N SER A 40 17.76 -14.58 -31.70
CA SER A 40 17.37 -13.28 -31.15
C SER A 40 15.85 -13.17 -31.04
N MET A 41 15.37 -12.55 -29.97
CA MET A 41 13.96 -12.22 -29.80
C MET A 41 13.78 -10.83 -29.18
N SER A 42 12.61 -10.22 -29.41
CA SER A 42 12.25 -8.92 -28.84
C SER A 42 10.97 -9.04 -28.02
N ILE A 43 10.97 -8.47 -26.81
CA ILE A 43 9.81 -8.53 -25.89
C ILE A 43 9.43 -7.17 -25.33
N THR A 44 8.15 -6.99 -25.05
CA THR A 44 7.56 -5.77 -24.45
C THR A 44 6.87 -6.07 -23.12
N ALA A 45 7.01 -7.30 -22.62
CA ALA A 45 6.46 -7.77 -21.36
C ALA A 45 7.54 -8.48 -20.54
N VAL A 46 7.33 -8.57 -19.23
CA VAL A 46 8.28 -9.22 -18.29
C VAL A 46 8.40 -10.73 -18.49
N SER A 47 7.40 -11.35 -19.12
CA SER A 47 7.34 -12.79 -19.44
C SER A 47 6.79 -12.94 -20.86
N ALA A 48 7.44 -13.76 -21.68
CA ALA A 48 7.06 -13.98 -23.07
C ALA A 48 7.39 -15.42 -23.53
N PRO A 49 6.67 -15.98 -24.51
CA PRO A 49 6.94 -17.32 -25.03
C PRO A 49 8.37 -17.48 -25.54
N SER A 50 9.01 -18.59 -25.17
CA SER A 50 10.32 -18.96 -25.70
C SER A 50 10.20 -19.28 -27.20
N PRO A 51 11.12 -18.80 -28.05
CA PRO A 51 11.19 -19.19 -29.46
C PRO A 51 11.82 -20.58 -29.64
N LEU A 52 12.40 -21.16 -28.59
CA LEU A 52 13.19 -22.39 -28.66
C LEU A 52 12.27 -23.61 -28.62
N ILE A 53 12.19 -24.34 -29.73
CA ILE A 53 11.30 -25.49 -29.90
C ILE A 53 12.13 -26.74 -30.27
N GLY A 54 11.95 -27.79 -29.48
CA GLY A 54 12.63 -29.07 -29.64
C GLY A 54 11.96 -29.96 -30.67
N LYS A 55 12.58 -31.12 -30.94
CA LYS A 55 12.11 -32.04 -32.00
C LYS A 55 10.67 -32.53 -31.82
N SER A 56 10.17 -32.57 -30.58
CA SER A 56 8.81 -33.00 -30.24
C SER A 56 7.77 -31.89 -30.39
N GLY A 57 8.18 -30.67 -30.75
CA GLY A 57 7.34 -29.47 -30.68
C GLY A 57 7.24 -28.87 -29.27
N ALA A 58 7.89 -29.46 -28.26
CA ALA A 58 7.94 -28.91 -26.92
C ALA A 58 8.96 -27.77 -26.81
N VAL A 59 8.70 -26.81 -25.91
CA VAL A 59 9.64 -25.73 -25.61
C VAL A 59 10.93 -26.30 -25.01
N VAL A 60 12.06 -25.77 -25.47
CA VAL A 60 13.38 -26.05 -24.91
C VAL A 60 13.66 -25.02 -23.80
N PRO A 61 13.98 -25.47 -22.57
CA PRO A 61 14.31 -24.56 -21.51
C PRO A 61 15.68 -23.91 -21.75
N ILE A 62 15.80 -22.66 -21.32
CA ILE A 62 17.10 -21.99 -21.19
C ILE A 62 17.79 -22.43 -19.88
N SER A 63 19.08 -22.15 -19.74
CA SER A 63 19.74 -22.13 -18.44
C SER A 63 19.45 -20.81 -17.73
N ASP A 64 18.76 -20.87 -16.59
CA ASP A 64 18.46 -19.69 -15.77
C ASP A 64 19.73 -18.96 -15.34
N ASN A 65 19.66 -17.64 -15.28
CA ASN A 65 20.73 -16.77 -14.80
C ASN A 65 20.18 -15.55 -14.04
N SER A 66 21.05 -14.58 -13.71
CA SER A 66 20.67 -13.40 -12.92
C SER A 66 19.78 -12.40 -13.67
N GLN A 67 19.63 -12.53 -14.99
CA GLN A 67 18.88 -11.61 -15.85
C GLN A 67 17.58 -12.23 -16.35
N VAL A 68 17.59 -13.52 -16.68
CA VAL A 68 16.47 -14.25 -17.27
C VAL A 68 16.35 -15.65 -16.70
N ALA A 69 15.11 -16.14 -16.64
CA ALA A 69 14.79 -17.47 -16.14
C ALA A 69 13.62 -18.08 -16.93
N ASN A 70 13.48 -19.40 -16.87
CA ASN A 70 12.26 -20.08 -17.28
C ASN A 70 11.12 -19.69 -16.33
N ASP A 71 9.97 -19.31 -16.89
CA ASP A 71 8.84 -18.84 -16.08
C ASP A 71 8.06 -20.01 -15.47
N SER A 72 8.29 -20.28 -14.20
CA SER A 72 7.54 -21.29 -13.44
C SER A 72 6.04 -20.99 -13.32
N GLY A 73 5.61 -19.72 -13.45
CA GLY A 73 4.21 -19.32 -13.42
C GLY A 73 3.51 -19.41 -14.78
N ALA A 74 4.28 -19.45 -15.86
CA ALA A 74 3.79 -19.60 -17.23
C ALA A 74 4.74 -20.53 -18.01
N PRO A 75 4.63 -21.86 -17.83
CA PRO A 75 5.52 -22.82 -18.47
C PRO A 75 5.60 -22.62 -19.99
N GLY A 76 6.82 -22.60 -20.52
CA GLY A 76 7.10 -22.29 -21.92
C GLY A 76 7.51 -20.84 -22.18
N ASN A 77 7.32 -19.95 -21.20
CA ASN A 77 7.81 -18.58 -21.27
C ASN A 77 9.21 -18.44 -20.66
N ILE A 78 9.88 -17.37 -21.10
CA ILE A 78 11.07 -16.81 -20.49
C ILE A 78 10.66 -15.51 -19.78
N LYS A 79 11.09 -15.35 -18.53
CA LYS A 79 10.87 -14.14 -17.72
C LYS A 79 12.14 -13.38 -17.42
N LEU A 80 12.03 -12.06 -17.34
CA LEU A 80 13.06 -11.18 -16.81
C LEU A 80 13.09 -11.29 -15.28
N VAL A 81 14.27 -11.46 -14.68
CA VAL A 81 14.46 -11.55 -13.22
C VAL A 81 14.41 -10.16 -12.58
N SER A 82 15.11 -9.19 -13.18
CA SER A 82 15.22 -7.80 -12.70
C SER A 82 14.89 -6.82 -13.84
N PRO A 83 13.61 -6.68 -14.21
CA PRO A 83 13.20 -5.84 -15.33
C PRO A 83 13.41 -4.34 -15.05
N VAL A 84 13.81 -3.60 -16.08
CA VAL A 84 13.93 -2.14 -16.07
C VAL A 84 12.77 -1.51 -16.86
N TYR A 85 12.04 -0.60 -16.22
CA TYR A 85 10.89 0.18 -16.71
C TYR A 85 11.27 1.64 -16.97
N ASP A 86 12.28 1.89 -17.81
CA ASP A 86 12.75 3.24 -18.15
C ASP A 86 12.26 3.73 -19.52
N GLY A 87 11.56 2.86 -20.26
CA GLY A 87 11.09 3.15 -21.63
C GLY A 87 12.16 2.97 -22.70
N ASN A 88 13.36 2.51 -22.35
CA ASN A 88 14.45 2.24 -23.29
C ASN A 88 14.58 0.74 -23.59
N SER A 89 15.33 0.42 -24.65
CA SER A 89 15.66 -0.96 -24.97
C SER A 89 16.86 -1.43 -24.15
N HIS A 90 16.78 -2.66 -23.63
CA HIS A 90 17.83 -3.34 -22.88
C HIS A 90 18.11 -4.70 -23.50
N ASN A 91 19.34 -5.20 -23.36
CA ASN A 91 19.73 -6.51 -23.87
C ASN A 91 20.13 -7.42 -22.72
N VAL A 92 19.62 -8.64 -22.76
CA VAL A 92 19.99 -9.74 -21.87
C VAL A 92 20.23 -10.99 -22.70
N ASN A 93 20.95 -11.96 -22.16
CA ASN A 93 21.20 -13.21 -22.86
C ASN A 93 20.93 -14.42 -21.97
N ALA A 94 20.60 -15.52 -22.62
CA ALA A 94 20.58 -16.85 -22.02
C ALA A 94 21.36 -17.81 -22.91
N VAL A 95 21.71 -18.97 -22.35
CA VAL A 95 22.21 -20.11 -23.11
C VAL A 95 21.24 -21.26 -22.98
N TRP A 96 21.21 -22.15 -23.96
CA TRP A 96 20.56 -23.45 -23.83
C TRP A 96 21.47 -24.53 -24.42
N SER A 97 21.31 -25.76 -23.92
CA SER A 97 21.95 -26.94 -24.49
C SER A 97 21.17 -28.17 -24.08
N ILE A 98 20.51 -28.80 -25.04
CA ILE A 98 19.80 -30.06 -24.82
C ILE A 98 20.30 -31.15 -25.77
N PRO A 99 20.48 -32.40 -25.31
CA PRO A 99 20.79 -33.50 -26.19
C PRO A 99 19.59 -33.80 -27.09
N VAL A 100 19.86 -34.10 -28.36
CA VAL A 100 18.84 -34.47 -29.34
C VAL A 100 19.36 -35.58 -30.25
N THR A 101 18.47 -36.54 -30.52
CA THR A 101 18.71 -37.63 -31.48
C THR A 101 17.64 -37.60 -32.56
N ILE A 102 18.08 -37.64 -33.83
CA ILE A 102 17.23 -37.68 -35.02
C ILE A 102 17.81 -38.74 -35.96
N GLY A 103 17.03 -39.78 -36.26
CA GLY A 103 17.57 -40.97 -36.90
C GLY A 103 18.63 -41.65 -36.02
N ALA A 104 19.81 -41.93 -36.59
CA ALA A 104 20.96 -42.47 -35.86
C ALA A 104 21.92 -41.37 -35.34
N ALA A 105 21.74 -40.12 -35.78
CA ALA A 105 22.62 -39.02 -35.40
C ALA A 105 22.23 -38.42 -34.03
N SER A 106 23.23 -38.16 -33.19
CA SER A 106 23.06 -37.48 -31.89
C SER A 106 23.95 -36.24 -31.79
N THR A 107 23.41 -35.15 -31.28
CA THR A 107 24.11 -33.88 -31.06
C THR A 107 23.46 -33.12 -29.91
N ASN A 108 24.00 -31.96 -29.54
CA ASN A 108 23.28 -31.00 -28.71
C ASN A 108 22.63 -29.94 -29.60
N PHE A 109 21.35 -29.68 -29.39
CA PHE A 109 20.74 -28.44 -29.84
C PHE A 109 21.08 -27.37 -28.80
N SER A 110 22.01 -26.48 -29.15
CA SER A 110 22.58 -25.52 -28.21
C SER A 110 22.88 -24.18 -28.86
N GLY A 111 22.93 -23.14 -28.03
CA GLY A 111 23.22 -21.80 -28.51
C GLY A 111 23.02 -20.70 -27.47
N ASN A 112 23.12 -19.47 -27.96
CA ASN A 112 22.87 -18.22 -27.24
C ASN A 112 21.55 -17.62 -27.71
N LEU A 113 20.70 -17.24 -26.73
CA LEU A 113 19.47 -16.52 -26.96
C LEU A 113 19.67 -15.08 -26.52
N ASN A 114 19.72 -14.16 -27.47
CA ASN A 114 19.80 -12.73 -27.22
C ASN A 114 18.37 -12.17 -27.14
N ILE A 115 18.05 -11.50 -26.04
CA ILE A 115 16.72 -10.96 -25.78
C ILE A 115 16.88 -9.45 -25.67
N THR A 116 16.27 -8.73 -26.62
CA THR A 116 16.07 -7.30 -26.49
C THR A 116 14.71 -7.05 -25.87
N TYR A 117 14.63 -6.26 -24.80
CA TYR A 117 13.36 -5.90 -24.19
C TYR A 117 13.19 -4.39 -24.06
N LYS A 118 11.95 -3.93 -24.20
CA LYS A 118 11.57 -2.53 -23.98
C LYS A 118 10.25 -2.50 -23.21
N LEU A 119 10.34 -2.25 -21.91
CA LEU A 119 9.16 -2.09 -21.06
C LEU A 119 8.77 -0.62 -21.01
N SER A 120 7.47 -0.36 -20.93
CA SER A 120 6.96 1.00 -20.76
C SER A 120 7.53 1.63 -19.49
N LYS A 121 7.88 2.92 -19.58
CA LYS A 121 8.29 3.68 -18.41
C LYS A 121 7.15 3.72 -17.39
N SER A 122 7.48 3.46 -16.13
CA SER A 122 6.48 3.48 -15.07
C SER A 122 5.85 4.86 -14.87
N ASP A 123 4.52 4.89 -14.70
CA ASP A 123 3.76 6.09 -14.40
C ASP A 123 3.76 6.38 -12.89
N LEU A 124 4.25 7.56 -12.52
CA LEU A 124 4.36 8.03 -11.14
C LEU A 124 3.24 9.01 -10.74
N THR A 125 2.29 9.31 -11.64
CA THR A 125 1.29 10.37 -11.43
C THR A 125 0.48 10.15 -10.17
N ALA A 126 -0.06 8.94 -9.96
CA ALA A 126 -0.83 8.61 -8.76
C ALA A 126 0.00 8.69 -7.47
N LEU A 127 1.26 8.22 -7.51
CA LEU A 127 2.18 8.27 -6.37
C LEU A 127 2.52 9.70 -5.99
N ASN A 128 2.86 10.54 -6.96
CA ASN A 128 3.20 11.95 -6.73
C ASN A 128 2.00 12.74 -6.20
N ASN A 129 0.78 12.48 -6.69
CA ASN A 129 -0.43 13.10 -6.18
C ASN A 129 -0.69 12.71 -4.71
N GLU A 130 -0.46 11.45 -4.36
CA GLU A 130 -0.65 10.95 -3.00
C GLU A 130 0.41 11.50 -2.03
N ILE A 131 1.67 11.60 -2.48
CA ILE A 131 2.75 12.30 -1.76
C ILE A 131 2.39 13.77 -1.53
N ALA A 132 1.89 14.46 -2.55
CA ALA A 132 1.46 15.85 -2.44
C ALA A 132 0.33 16.01 -1.42
N ARG A 133 -0.67 15.12 -1.45
CA ARG A 133 -1.78 15.08 -0.48
C ARG A 133 -1.28 14.89 0.96
N ALA A 134 -0.31 14.01 1.17
CA ALA A 134 0.30 13.79 2.48
C ALA A 134 0.98 15.08 2.98
N LYS A 135 1.77 15.73 2.13
CA LYS A 135 2.51 16.96 2.45
C LYS A 135 1.61 18.17 2.67
N SER A 136 0.44 18.22 2.03
CA SER A 136 -0.54 19.29 2.20
C SER A 136 -1.53 19.05 3.35
N SER A 137 -1.48 17.90 4.01
CA SER A 137 -2.39 17.57 5.12
C SER A 137 -2.11 18.44 6.36
N PRO A 138 -3.04 18.58 7.31
CA PRO A 138 -2.79 19.29 8.56
C PRO A 138 -1.58 18.72 9.33
N SER A 139 -0.91 19.55 10.12
CA SER A 139 0.31 19.15 10.84
C SER A 139 0.12 17.96 11.77
N TYR A 140 -1.07 17.79 12.35
CA TYR A 140 -1.40 16.64 13.19
C TYR A 140 -1.50 15.32 12.40
N ILE A 141 -1.93 15.37 11.13
CA ILE A 141 -1.89 14.22 10.21
C ILE A 141 -0.46 13.95 9.74
N GLN A 142 0.28 14.99 9.35
CA GLN A 142 1.68 14.86 8.94
C GLN A 142 2.56 14.29 10.07
N ASN A 143 2.18 14.53 11.33
CA ASN A 143 2.91 14.04 12.49
C ASN A 143 2.53 12.62 12.92
N ASP A 144 1.46 12.02 12.37
CA ASP A 144 1.14 10.63 12.65
C ASP A 144 2.27 9.71 12.15
N ALA A 145 2.68 8.78 13.01
CA ALA A 145 3.83 7.93 12.76
C ALA A 145 3.65 7.04 11.52
N ALA A 146 2.44 6.51 11.31
CA ALA A 146 2.15 5.66 10.16
C ALA A 146 2.21 6.47 8.85
N VAL A 147 1.71 7.70 8.87
CA VAL A 147 1.79 8.62 7.71
C VAL A 147 3.24 8.96 7.39
N LYS A 148 4.07 9.28 8.39
CA LYS A 148 5.51 9.55 8.18
C LYS A 148 6.23 8.36 7.56
N SER A 149 6.02 7.16 8.10
CA SER A 149 6.64 5.94 7.57
C SER A 149 6.18 5.63 6.15
N ALA A 150 4.88 5.73 5.87
CA ALA A 150 4.35 5.47 4.54
C ALA A 150 4.79 6.53 3.51
N LEU A 151 4.89 7.81 3.93
CA LEU A 151 5.39 8.88 3.08
C LEU A 151 6.86 8.65 2.71
N ALA A 152 7.70 8.26 3.67
CA ALA A 152 9.10 7.95 3.40
C ALA A 152 9.26 6.79 2.40
N VAL A 153 8.43 5.74 2.52
CA VAL A 153 8.39 4.62 1.55
C VAL A 153 7.97 5.13 0.16
N ALA A 154 6.93 5.96 0.09
CA ALA A 154 6.44 6.52 -1.16
C ALA A 154 7.49 7.40 -1.86
N GLU A 155 8.18 8.26 -1.10
CA GLU A 155 9.27 9.10 -1.62
C GLU A 155 10.47 8.26 -2.08
N ALA A 156 10.82 7.20 -1.34
CA ALA A 156 11.88 6.29 -1.74
C ALA A 156 11.56 5.56 -3.05
N VAL A 157 10.30 5.14 -3.26
CA VAL A 157 9.86 4.53 -4.53
C VAL A 157 9.86 5.56 -5.66
N ALA A 158 9.36 6.78 -5.42
CA ALA A 158 9.34 7.85 -6.41
C ALA A 158 10.76 8.29 -6.84
N GLY A 159 11.75 8.17 -5.94
CA GLY A 159 13.15 8.49 -6.22
C GLY A 159 13.94 7.40 -6.94
N LYS A 160 13.38 6.20 -7.15
CA LYS A 160 14.06 5.14 -7.91
C LYS A 160 14.20 5.53 -9.39
N PRO A 161 15.31 5.18 -10.05
CA PRO A 161 15.45 5.42 -11.50
C PRO A 161 14.39 4.69 -12.33
N SER A 162 13.99 3.50 -11.87
CA SER A 162 13.03 2.65 -12.56
C SER A 162 12.24 1.77 -11.58
N PRO A 163 11.31 2.36 -10.81
CA PRO A 163 10.47 1.59 -9.90
C PRO A 163 9.54 0.68 -10.69
N SER A 164 9.31 -0.54 -10.18
CA SER A 164 8.36 -1.46 -10.79
C SER A 164 6.92 -0.99 -10.57
N PRO A 165 5.98 -1.35 -11.48
CA PRO A 165 4.56 -1.05 -11.30
C PRO A 165 3.99 -1.55 -9.97
N ASN A 166 4.47 -2.70 -9.47
CA ASN A 166 4.01 -3.26 -8.20
C ASN A 166 4.52 -2.45 -6.98
N GLU A 167 5.76 -1.97 -7.01
CA GLU A 167 6.28 -1.09 -5.95
C GLU A 167 5.51 0.22 -5.89
N ILE A 168 5.20 0.82 -7.06
CA ILE A 168 4.39 2.04 -7.14
C ILE A 168 3.01 1.81 -6.57
N LYS A 169 2.32 0.74 -7.01
CA LYS A 169 0.99 0.39 -6.51
C LYS A 169 0.98 0.22 -5.00
N THR A 170 1.93 -0.55 -4.46
CA THR A 170 2.06 -0.80 -3.03
C THR A 170 2.30 0.49 -2.25
N ALA A 171 3.16 1.38 -2.75
CA ALA A 171 3.45 2.66 -2.12
C ALA A 171 2.24 3.60 -2.11
N VAL A 172 1.49 3.67 -3.22
CA VAL A 172 0.23 4.43 -3.32
C VAL A 172 -0.79 3.93 -2.32
N GLU A 173 -1.07 2.63 -2.32
CA GLU A 173 -2.06 2.01 -1.44
C GLU A 173 -1.68 2.17 0.03
N GLY A 174 -0.41 1.98 0.37
CA GLY A 174 0.11 2.13 1.73
C GLY A 174 0.00 3.56 2.25
N LEU A 175 0.39 4.56 1.46
CA LEU A 175 0.28 5.97 1.87
C LEU A 175 -1.17 6.41 1.99
N LYS A 176 -2.01 6.01 1.04
CA LYS A 176 -3.45 6.28 1.07
C LYS A 176 -4.09 5.74 2.36
N GLN A 177 -3.83 4.47 2.68
CA GLN A 177 -4.37 3.83 3.88
C GLN A 177 -3.86 4.49 5.17
N ALA A 178 -2.58 4.86 5.24
CA ALA A 178 -2.02 5.55 6.40
C ALA A 178 -2.71 6.90 6.65
N LEU A 179 -2.94 7.67 5.59
CA LEU A 179 -3.66 8.94 5.66
C LEU A 179 -5.12 8.74 6.07
N ASP A 180 -5.83 7.82 5.45
CA ASP A 180 -7.25 7.55 5.74
C ASP A 180 -7.43 7.11 7.21
N ASN A 181 -6.51 6.29 7.73
CA ASN A 181 -6.48 5.88 9.13
C ASN A 181 -6.19 7.05 10.09
N ALA A 182 -5.26 7.95 9.74
CA ALA A 182 -4.95 9.12 10.54
C ALA A 182 -6.14 10.10 10.62
N TYR A 183 -6.80 10.36 9.49
CA TYR A 183 -8.01 11.18 9.46
C TYR A 183 -9.16 10.55 10.25
N LYS A 184 -9.35 9.23 10.11
CA LYS A 184 -10.36 8.51 10.87
C LYS A 184 -10.11 8.57 12.38
N LYS A 185 -8.86 8.39 12.80
CA LYS A 185 -8.46 8.47 14.21
C LYS A 185 -8.77 9.83 14.82
N GLU A 186 -8.50 10.91 14.10
CA GLU A 186 -8.85 12.26 14.54
C GLU A 186 -10.38 12.48 14.57
N ALA A 187 -11.10 12.05 13.53
CA ALA A 187 -12.56 12.14 13.50
C ALA A 187 -13.22 11.37 14.67
N ASP A 188 -12.73 10.18 14.98
CA ASP A 188 -13.20 9.37 16.11
C ASP A 188 -12.87 10.04 17.45
N ALA A 189 -11.73 10.74 17.58
CA ALA A 189 -11.38 11.51 18.77
C ALA A 189 -12.32 12.72 18.95
N GLN A 190 -12.58 13.45 17.87
CA GLN A 190 -13.53 14.58 17.86
C GLN A 190 -14.94 14.14 18.24
N ALA A 191 -15.43 13.03 17.68
CA ALA A 191 -16.75 12.49 17.99
C ALA A 191 -16.88 12.09 19.48
N LYS A 192 -15.85 11.45 20.05
CA LYS A 192 -15.82 11.10 21.48
C LYS A 192 -15.80 12.33 22.37
N ALA A 193 -15.02 13.34 22.03
CA ALA A 193 -14.96 14.59 22.78
C ALA A 193 -16.30 15.34 22.73
N GLN A 194 -16.92 15.44 21.56
CA GLN A 194 -18.26 16.04 21.39
C GLN A 194 -19.30 15.32 22.25
N ALA A 195 -19.39 13.99 22.18
CA ALA A 195 -20.33 13.22 22.98
C ALA A 195 -20.14 13.40 24.49
N ALA A 196 -18.88 13.56 24.94
CA ALA A 196 -18.58 13.81 26.34
C ALA A 196 -18.97 15.24 26.78
N VAL A 197 -18.78 16.25 25.93
CA VAL A 197 -19.25 17.62 26.17
C VAL A 197 -20.78 17.65 26.27
N ASP A 198 -21.49 16.96 25.37
CA ASP A 198 -22.95 16.86 25.39
C ASP A 198 -23.45 16.15 26.66
N LYS A 199 -22.75 15.08 27.09
CA LYS A 199 -23.06 14.41 28.35
C LYS A 199 -22.87 15.34 29.55
N ALA A 200 -21.76 16.08 29.61
CA ALA A 200 -21.48 17.03 30.68
C ALA A 200 -22.52 18.15 30.74
N LYS A 201 -23.02 18.61 29.58
CA LYS A 201 -24.10 19.59 29.49
C LYS A 201 -25.39 19.10 30.16
N ASN A 202 -25.73 17.84 29.92
CA ASN A 202 -26.96 17.22 30.41
C ASN A 202 -26.87 16.84 31.90
N SER A 203 -25.75 16.23 32.31
CA SER A 203 -25.60 15.73 33.68
C SER A 203 -25.19 16.80 34.69
N LYS A 204 -24.40 17.79 34.24
CA LYS A 204 -23.78 18.84 35.07
C LYS A 204 -22.93 18.28 36.22
N LEU A 205 -22.49 17.03 36.11
CA LEU A 205 -21.66 16.37 37.11
C LEU A 205 -20.17 16.72 36.91
N PRO A 206 -19.42 17.02 37.98
CA PRO A 206 -17.98 17.28 37.89
C PRO A 206 -17.19 16.16 37.20
N ALA A 207 -17.60 14.90 37.41
CA ALA A 207 -16.96 13.74 36.78
C ALA A 207 -17.11 13.73 35.25
N ASP A 208 -18.27 14.13 34.72
CA ASP A 208 -18.50 14.18 33.28
C ASP A 208 -17.79 15.38 32.63
N ILE A 209 -17.65 16.50 33.36
CA ILE A 209 -16.79 17.62 32.94
C ILE A 209 -15.34 17.16 32.81
N GLN A 210 -14.82 16.46 33.82
CA GLN A 210 -13.45 15.95 33.78
C GLN A 210 -13.24 14.94 32.64
N ALA A 211 -14.23 14.07 32.40
CA ALA A 211 -14.19 13.14 31.28
C ALA A 211 -14.16 13.87 29.92
N ALA A 212 -14.94 14.93 29.77
CA ALA A 212 -14.94 15.78 28.58
C ALA A 212 -13.59 16.48 28.37
N GLU A 213 -12.99 17.06 29.41
CA GLU A 213 -11.64 17.67 29.34
C GLU A 213 -10.58 16.65 28.91
N ASN A 214 -10.61 15.46 29.51
CA ASN A 214 -9.66 14.39 29.20
C ASN A 214 -9.77 13.94 27.75
N LEU A 215 -10.98 13.79 27.21
CA LEU A 215 -11.18 13.42 25.80
C LEU A 215 -10.84 14.57 24.85
N LEU A 216 -11.18 15.80 25.21
CA LEU A 216 -10.85 16.99 24.44
C LEU A 216 -9.34 17.21 24.33
N SER A 217 -8.58 16.83 25.36
CA SER A 217 -7.11 16.86 25.32
C SER A 217 -6.52 16.01 24.18
N LYS A 218 -7.25 14.96 23.75
CA LYS A 218 -6.84 14.01 22.70
C LYS A 218 -7.19 14.48 21.29
N VAL A 219 -8.08 15.46 21.14
CA VAL A 219 -8.39 16.09 19.86
C VAL A 219 -7.18 16.89 19.41
N GLN A 220 -6.71 16.64 18.19
CA GLN A 220 -5.51 17.29 17.65
C GLN A 220 -5.86 18.52 16.80
N ASP A 221 -7.04 18.53 16.18
CA ASP A 221 -7.53 19.72 15.48
C ASP A 221 -7.76 20.87 16.47
N ALA A 222 -6.93 21.90 16.37
CA ALA A 222 -6.95 23.04 17.29
C ALA A 222 -8.26 23.84 17.19
N ALA A 223 -8.82 24.00 15.99
CA ALA A 223 -10.06 24.75 15.80
C ALA A 223 -11.22 23.99 16.45
N LYS A 224 -11.34 22.69 16.19
CA LYS A 224 -12.40 21.88 16.79
C LYS A 224 -12.24 21.74 18.30
N LYS A 225 -11.00 21.62 18.77
CA LYS A 225 -10.69 21.60 20.20
C LYS A 225 -11.11 22.88 20.90
N ASN A 226 -10.81 24.04 20.31
CA ASN A 226 -11.19 25.33 20.88
C ASN A 226 -12.71 25.53 20.91
N GLU A 227 -13.42 25.13 19.84
CA GLU A 227 -14.88 25.18 19.78
C GLU A 227 -15.51 24.39 20.95
N LEU A 228 -15.12 23.13 21.12
CA LEU A 228 -15.59 22.26 22.20
C LEU A 228 -15.18 22.77 23.59
N GLN A 229 -13.98 23.34 23.72
CA GLN A 229 -13.51 23.92 24.97
C GLN A 229 -14.37 25.11 25.40
N ASN A 230 -14.77 25.96 24.45
CA ASN A 230 -15.62 27.11 24.72
C ASN A 230 -17.02 26.66 25.20
N VAL A 231 -17.58 25.63 24.57
CA VAL A 231 -18.85 25.03 25.03
C VAL A 231 -18.72 24.50 26.46
N LEU A 232 -17.64 23.77 26.75
CA LEU A 232 -17.41 23.22 28.08
C LEU A 232 -17.21 24.30 29.15
N ASN A 233 -16.53 25.40 28.81
CA ASN A 233 -16.36 26.55 29.70
C ASN A 233 -17.70 27.24 30.00
N GLY A 234 -18.59 27.37 29.00
CA GLY A 234 -19.95 27.87 29.20
C GLY A 234 -20.75 27.01 30.19
N ILE A 235 -20.69 25.69 30.04
CA ILE A 235 -21.36 24.75 30.96
C ILE A 235 -20.86 24.92 32.40
N LYS A 236 -19.55 25.04 32.61
CA LYS A 236 -18.97 25.28 33.94
C LYS A 236 -19.45 26.59 34.56
N GLN A 237 -19.57 27.64 33.75
CA GLN A 237 -20.05 28.93 34.22
C GLN A 237 -21.53 28.86 34.63
N GLU A 238 -22.37 28.18 33.84
CA GLU A 238 -23.78 27.95 34.19
C GLU A 238 -23.92 27.21 35.52
N ILE A 239 -23.14 26.14 35.73
CA ILE A 239 -23.14 25.37 36.98
C ILE A 239 -22.73 26.25 38.16
N THR A 240 -21.70 27.08 37.97
CA THR A 240 -21.23 28.02 39.00
C THR A 240 -22.32 29.02 39.36
N ASN A 241 -22.98 29.62 38.37
CA ASN A 241 -24.06 30.57 38.59
C ASN A 241 -25.22 29.93 39.36
N VAL A 242 -25.65 28.73 38.96
CA VAL A 242 -26.72 27.99 39.65
C VAL A 242 -26.34 27.67 41.09
N ARG A 243 -25.10 27.22 41.34
CA ARG A 243 -24.62 26.95 42.70
C ARG A 243 -24.64 28.21 43.57
N THR A 244 -24.17 29.34 43.04
CA THR A 244 -24.18 30.62 43.77
C THR A 244 -25.60 31.04 44.11
N SER A 245 -26.54 30.96 43.17
CA SER A 245 -27.96 31.27 43.43
C SER A 245 -28.57 30.35 44.48
N LEU A 246 -28.26 29.05 44.45
CA LEU A 246 -28.76 28.09 45.44
C LEU A 246 -28.21 28.35 46.84
N VAL A 247 -26.91 28.66 46.95
CA VAL A 247 -26.28 29.01 48.23
C VAL A 247 -26.92 30.27 48.81
N GLN A 248 -27.20 31.27 47.99
CA GLN A 248 -27.90 32.49 48.42
C GLN A 248 -29.31 32.18 48.93
N LEU A 249 -30.10 31.40 48.17
CA LEU A 249 -31.45 30.98 48.59
C LEU A 249 -31.43 30.23 49.94
N VAL A 250 -30.46 29.35 50.16
CA VAL A 250 -30.30 28.64 51.43
C VAL A 250 -29.93 29.60 52.57
N ALA A 251 -29.08 30.60 52.31
CA ALA A 251 -28.73 31.62 53.30
C ALA A 251 -29.95 32.47 53.67
N ASP A 252 -30.72 32.92 52.69
CA ASP A 252 -31.93 33.73 52.88
C ASP A 252 -33.00 32.96 53.66
N ALA A 253 -33.20 31.67 53.35
CA ALA A 253 -34.12 30.80 54.08
C ALA A 253 -33.73 30.63 55.56
N LYS A 254 -32.44 30.48 55.86
CA LYS A 254 -31.93 30.39 57.25
C LYS A 254 -32.15 31.69 58.02
N GLN A 255 -31.90 32.84 57.38
CA GLN A 255 -32.15 34.15 57.97
C GLN A 255 -33.64 34.35 58.30
N PHE A 256 -34.52 33.98 57.36
CA PHE A 256 -35.96 34.05 57.59
C PHE A 256 -36.42 33.15 58.75
N GLN A 257 -35.90 31.93 58.84
CA GLN A 257 -36.21 31.02 59.93
C GLN A 257 -35.73 31.54 61.30
N TYR A 258 -34.55 32.16 61.35
CA TYR A 258 -34.04 32.83 62.56
C TYR A 258 -34.96 33.95 63.02
N LEU A 259 -35.42 34.81 62.10
CA LEU A 259 -36.35 35.90 62.40
C LEU A 259 -37.69 35.40 62.96
N ILE A 260 -38.25 34.32 62.41
CA ILE A 260 -39.46 33.69 62.94
C ILE A 260 -39.24 33.17 64.37
N SER A 261 -38.10 32.51 64.62
CA SER A 261 -37.79 32.00 65.96
C SER A 261 -37.61 33.11 67.00
N MET A 262 -37.05 34.28 66.63
CA MET A 262 -37.01 35.44 67.51
C MET A 262 -38.42 35.98 67.83
N GLN A 263 -39.31 36.09 66.84
CA GLN A 263 -40.68 36.53 67.07
C GLN A 263 -41.49 35.57 67.96
N ALA A 264 -41.22 34.27 67.87
CA ALA A 264 -41.85 33.26 68.73
C ALA A 264 -41.35 33.32 70.18
N VAL A 265 -40.06 33.58 70.40
CA VAL A 265 -39.46 33.75 71.74
C VAL A 265 -39.86 35.08 72.39
N TYR A 266 -40.10 36.13 71.58
CA TYR A 266 -40.47 37.47 72.05
C TYR A 266 -41.98 37.78 72.02
N ARG A 267 -42.88 36.80 71.89
CA ARG A 267 -44.30 37.06 72.23
C ARG A 267 -44.38 37.33 73.75
N PRO A 268 -44.72 38.56 74.19
CA PRO A 268 -44.97 38.79 75.60
C PRO A 268 -46.22 38.00 75.99
N LYS A 269 -46.27 37.50 77.22
CA LYS A 269 -47.51 37.10 77.89
C LYS A 269 -48.50 38.27 77.84
N LEU A 270 -49.28 38.38 76.77
CA LEU A 270 -50.44 39.25 76.69
C LEU A 270 -51.68 38.36 76.68
N ALA A 271 -51.91 37.80 77.86
CA ALA A 271 -53.22 37.41 78.38
C ALA A 271 -53.09 37.40 79.90
N SER A 272 -53.11 38.59 80.49
CA SER A 272 -53.58 38.80 81.86
C SER A 272 -54.93 39.47 81.75
N PHE A 273 -56.01 38.73 82.04
CA PHE A 273 -57.25 39.18 82.67
C PHE A 273 -58.04 37.94 83.10
#